data_AF-A0AAN9I038-F1
#
_entry.id   AF-A0AAN9I038-F1
#
_cell.length_a   1.000
_cell.length_b   1.000
_cell.length_c   1.000
_cell.angle_alpha   90.00
_cell.angle_beta   90.00
_cell.angle_gamma   90.00
#
_symmetry.space_group_name_H-M   'P 1'
#
loop_
_entity.id
_entity.type
_entity.pdbx_description
1 polymer ?
#
loop_
_entity_poly.entity_id
_entity_poly.type
_entity_poly.pdbx_seq_one_letter_code
_entity_poly.pdbx_strand_id
1 'polypeptide(L)' 'MTTKGLYHLRERLKEVIEGQAAVHRCKAYVHFKEEDFTPYPFVVNDNDLHLHVKRVGQHILDSDNGHEYLH' A
#
# COMPACT_ATOMS: atom_id res chain seq x y z
N MET A 1 0.35 3.46 3.71
CA MET A 1 1.52 2.57 3.82
C MET A 1 2.49 2.92 2.69
N THR A 2 3.80 2.83 2.90
CA THR A 2 4.82 3.10 1.87
C THR A 2 5.75 1.90 1.76
N THR A 3 6.55 1.79 0.69
CA THR A 3 7.59 0.74 0.58
C THR A 3 8.51 0.73 1.81
N LYS A 4 8.95 1.92 2.27
CA LYS A 4 9.71 2.06 3.51
C LYS A 4 8.93 1.57 4.73
N GLY A 5 7.64 1.87 4.80
CA GLY A 5 6.75 1.39 5.86
C GLY A 5 6.62 -0.13 5.91
N LEU A 6 6.56 -0.80 4.76
CA LEU A 6 6.54 -2.26 4.68
C LEU A 6 7.84 -2.88 5.21
N TYR A 7 8.99 -2.35 4.81
CA TYR A 7 10.28 -2.82 5.33
C TYR A 7 10.41 -2.59 6.85
N HIS A 8 9.99 -1.42 7.33
CA HIS A 8 9.98 -1.16 8.77
C HIS A 8 9.08 -2.12 9.55
N LEU A 9 7.89 -2.44 9.01
CA LEU A 9 6.99 -3.42 9.63
C LEU A 9 7.62 -4.82 9.70
N ARG A 10 8.33 -5.25 8.65
CA ARG A 10 9.02 -6.55 8.63
C ARG A 10 10.10 -6.64 9.72
N GLU A 11 10.91 -5.60 9.86
CA GLU A 11 11.92 -5.52 10.93
C GLU A 11 11.28 -5.63 12.31
N ARG A 12 10.24 -4.83 12.57
CA ARG A 12 9.51 -4.87 13.85
C ARG A 12 8.86 -6.22 14.13
N LEU A 13 8.36 -6.89 13.09
CA LEU A 13 7.77 -8.21 13.22
C LEU A 13 8.82 -9.25 13.63
N LYS A 14 10.01 -9.20 13.02
CA LYS A 14 11.13 -10.06 13.41
C LYS A 14 11.57 -9.80 14.86
N GLU A 15 11.77 -8.54 15.23
CA GLU A 15 12.16 -8.15 16.60
C GLU A 15 11.16 -8.66 17.65
N VAL A 16 9.85 -8.51 17.39
CA VAL A 16 8.82 -8.96 18.32
C VAL A 16 8.81 -10.48 18.43
N ILE A 17 8.85 -11.22 17.31
CA ILE A 17 8.82 -12.69 17.34
C ILE A 17 10.06 -13.25 18.05
N GLU A 18 11.25 -12.79 17.70
CA GLU A 18 12.50 -13.26 18.29
C GLU A 18 12.61 -12.84 19.76
N GLY A 19 12.20 -11.62 20.10
CA GLY A 19 12.16 -11.13 21.48
C GLY A 19 11.22 -11.93 22.37
N GLN A 20 10.01 -12.25 21.89
CA GLN A 20 9.06 -13.08 22.64
C GLN A 20 9.55 -14.52 22.80
N ALA A 21 10.18 -15.10 21.77
CA ALA A 21 10.79 -16.41 21.88
C ALA A 21 11.89 -16.43 22.96
N ALA A 22 12.73 -15.41 23.01
CA ALA A 22 13.81 -15.29 23.99
C ALA A 22 13.30 -15.24 25.44
N VAL A 23 12.19 -14.52 25.72
CA VAL A 23 11.55 -14.47 27.06
C VAL A 23 11.19 -15.87 27.56
N HIS A 24 10.79 -16.77 26.66
CA HIS A 24 10.44 -18.15 26.98
C HIS A 24 11.59 -19.16 26.80
N ARG A 25 12.84 -18.70 26.63
CA ARG A 25 14.03 -19.52 26.35
C ARG A 25 13.88 -20.38 25.07
N CYS A 26 13.09 -19.92 24.12
CA CYS A 26 12.92 -20.53 22.81
C CYS A 26 13.82 -19.84 21.78
N LYS A 27 14.08 -20.54 20.68
CA LYS A 27 14.65 -19.96 19.46
C LYS A 27 13.56 -19.84 18.41
N ALA A 28 13.41 -18.67 17.82
CA ALA A 28 12.55 -18.46 16.67
C ALA A 28 13.38 -17.98 15.49
N TYR A 29 12.93 -18.33 14.28
CA TYR A 29 13.51 -17.86 13.03
C TYR A 29 12.38 -17.37 12.15
N VAL A 30 12.51 -16.14 11.66
CA VAL A 30 11.53 -15.52 10.76
C VAL A 30 12.08 -15.54 9.35
N HIS A 31 11.35 -16.19 8.44
CA HIS A 31 11.72 -16.29 7.04
C HIS A 31 10.63 -15.66 6.16
N PHE A 32 10.96 -14.56 5.49
CA PHE A 32 10.01 -13.82 4.65
C PHE A 32 9.86 -14.38 3.23
N LYS A 33 10.67 -15.38 2.85
CA LYS A 33 10.62 -16.07 1.55
C LYS A 33 10.62 -15.10 0.35
N GLU A 34 11.52 -14.12 0.34
CA GLU A 34 11.56 -13.10 -0.72
C GLU A 34 11.97 -13.69 -2.09
N GLU A 35 12.65 -14.84 -2.07
CA GLU A 35 13.01 -15.65 -3.22
C GLU A 35 11.79 -16.24 -3.95
N ASP A 36 10.72 -16.56 -3.21
CA ASP A 36 9.48 -17.11 -3.74
C ASP A 36 8.41 -16.02 -3.91
N PHE A 37 8.42 -15.03 -3.01
CA PHE A 37 7.38 -14.01 -2.86
C PHE A 37 7.99 -12.62 -2.75
N THR A 38 8.39 -12.06 -3.89
CA THR A 38 8.80 -10.66 -3.95
C THR A 38 7.62 -9.75 -3.60
N PRO A 39 7.72 -8.87 -2.59
CA PRO A 39 6.64 -7.95 -2.26
C PRO A 39 6.36 -7.02 -3.44
N TYR A 40 5.09 -6.87 -3.78
CA TYR A 40 4.68 -5.84 -4.74
C TYR A 40 5.03 -4.46 -4.18
N PRO A 41 5.62 -3.57 -5.00
CA PRO A 41 5.86 -2.21 -4.58
C PRO A 41 4.53 -1.55 -4.23
N PHE A 42 4.54 -0.66 -3.24
CA PHE A 42 3.33 0.06 -2.91
C PHE A 42 2.92 0.93 -4.11
N VAL A 43 1.65 0.86 -4.51
CA VAL A 43 1.14 1.68 -5.62
C VAL A 43 1.12 3.13 -5.17
N VAL A 44 1.98 3.95 -5.77
CA VAL A 44 2.03 5.39 -5.53
C VAL A 44 1.28 6.06 -6.67
N ASN A 45 0.20 6.75 -6.31
CA ASN A 45 -0.46 7.63 -7.26
C ASN A 45 0.22 9.00 -7.19
N ASP A 46 0.79 9.43 -8.29
CA ASP A 46 1.31 10.79 -8.38
C ASP A 46 0.15 11.78 -8.21
N ASN A 47 0.33 12.79 -7.34
CA ASN A 47 -0.78 13.67 -6.97
C ASN A 47 -1.26 14.51 -8.14
N ASP A 48 -0.36 15.05 -8.95
CA ASP A 48 -0.70 15.94 -10.05
C ASP A 48 -1.39 15.15 -11.16
N LEU A 49 -0.84 13.98 -11.48
CA LEU A 49 -1.44 13.06 -12.45
C LEU A 49 -2.80 12.56 -11.96
N HIS A 50 -2.92 12.20 -10.68
CA HIS A 50 -4.19 11.77 -10.10
C HIS A 50 -5.26 12.86 -10.23
N LEU A 51 -4.93 14.09 -9.88
CA LEU A 51 -5.83 15.23 -9.97
C LEU A 51 -6.19 15.55 -11.43
N HIS A 52 -5.24 15.41 -12.36
CA HIS A 52 -5.51 15.57 -13.79
C HIS A 52 -6.49 14.51 -14.29
N VAL A 53 -6.21 13.23 -14.03
CA VAL A 53 -7.08 12.11 -14.44
C VAL A 53 -8.47 12.24 -13.80
N LYS A 54 -8.55 12.64 -12.54
CA LYS A 54 -9.83 12.88 -11.85
C LYS A 54 -10.64 13.98 -12.55
N ARG A 55 -10.02 15.13 -12.88
CA ARG A 55 -10.70 16.24 -13.58
C ARG A 55 -11.19 15.84 -14.96
N VAL A 56 -10.35 15.17 -15.75
CA VAL A 56 -10.74 14.69 -17.09
C VAL A 56 -11.87 13.66 -16.99
N GLY A 57 -11.76 12.71 -16.06
CA GLY A 57 -12.80 11.70 -15.84
C GLY A 57 -14.13 12.32 -15.42
N GLN A 58 -14.12 13.29 -14.51
CA GLN A 58 -15.31 14.05 -14.14
C GLN A 58 -15.91 14.78 -15.35
N HIS A 59 -15.10 15.49 -16.13
CA HIS A 59 -15.60 16.20 -17.31
C HIS A 59 -16.27 15.26 -18.31
N ILE A 60 -15.69 14.08 -18.57
CA ILE A 60 -16.28 13.08 -19.47
C ILE A 60 -17.60 12.57 -18.91
N LEU A 61 -17.64 12.15 -17.64
CA LEU A 61 -18.83 11.57 -17.02
C LEU A 61 -19.95 12.60 -16.80
N ASP A 62 -19.61 13.85 -16.49
CA ASP A 62 -20.56 14.96 -16.37
C ASP A 62 -21.05 15.44 -17.74
N SER A 63 -20.24 15.27 -18.81
CA SER A 63 -20.68 15.53 -20.18
C SER A 63 -21.58 14.42 -20.75
N ASP A 64 -21.46 13.19 -20.23
CA ASP A 64 -22.28 12.03 -20.62
C ASP A 64 -23.59 11.97 -19.80
N ASN A 65 -23.55 12.45 -18.56
CA ASN A 65 -24.73 12.77 -17.76
C ASN A 65 -25.27 14.13 -18.19
N GLY A 66 -25.88 14.19 -19.37
CA GLY A 66 -26.49 15.41 -19.90
C GLY A 66 -27.15 16.22 -18.80
N HIS A 67 -26.67 17.44 -18.59
CA HIS A 67 -27.45 18.47 -17.92
C HIS A 67 -28.77 18.58 -18.66
N GLU A 68 -29.78 17.85 -18.19
CA GLU A 68 -31.17 18.23 -18.37
C GLU A 68 -31.26 19.61 -17.71
N TYR A 69 -31.19 20.63 -18.56
CA TYR A 69 -31.54 22.00 -18.25
C TYR A 69 -32.97 21.98 -17.69
N LEU A 70 -33.11 21.95 -16.36
CA LEU A 70 -34.32 22.39 -15.71
C LEU A 70 -34.15 23.86 -15.35
N HIS A 71 -34.71 24.66 -16.25
CA HIS A 71 -35.09 26.05 -16.07
C HIS A 71 -36.29 26.16 -15.09
#